data_AF-A0A9E2U415-F1
#
_entry.id   AF-A0A9E2U415-F1
#
_cell.length_a   1.000
_cell.length_b   1.000
_cell.length_c   1.000
_cell.angle_alpha   90.00
_cell.angle_beta   90.00
_cell.angle_gamma   90.00
#
_symmetry.space_group_name_H-M   'P 1'
#
loop_
_entity.id
_entity.type
_entity.pdbx_description
1 polymer ?
#
loop_
_entity_poly.entity_id
_entity_poly.type
_entity_poly.pdbx_seq_one_letter_code
_entity_poly.pdbx_strand_id
1 'polypeptide(L)'
;MRIGRGMLVVVFGLLALAGSSPAAPTSRTAAPPCTSAFQRMTSRRLQLTLTCQRAPLTIVLVQFSPTVEIRTVTRFLPAAGCRASTPTTWYCLFATGVPDGTTMSGSVTFAAAMPRAVQHARVVFYLQDSGNGNYVAPGTELVGVPITVFANY
;
A
#
# COMPACT_ATOMS: atom_id res chain seq x y z
N MET A 1 30.20 -71.77 -17.85
CA MET A 1 29.40 -71.78 -19.11
C MET A 1 28.47 -70.57 -19.11
N ARG A 2 28.44 -69.88 -20.25
CA ARG A 2 27.54 -68.84 -20.80
C ARG A 2 26.32 -68.30 -20.00
N ILE A 3 26.18 -66.96 -20.04
CA ILE A 3 25.01 -66.10 -20.46
C ILE A 3 23.70 -66.28 -19.66
N GLY A 4 22.91 -65.26 -19.29
CA GLY A 4 22.82 -63.85 -19.64
C GLY A 4 21.77 -63.15 -18.73
N ARG A 5 21.91 -61.83 -18.56
CA ARG A 5 20.97 -60.79 -19.03
C ARG A 5 19.51 -60.96 -18.59
N GLY A 6 19.11 -60.12 -17.63
CA GLY A 6 17.72 -59.83 -17.31
C GLY A 6 17.62 -58.56 -16.46
N MET A 7 17.54 -57.42 -17.13
CA MET A 7 17.37 -56.09 -16.56
C MET A 7 15.91 -55.93 -16.11
N LEU A 8 15.66 -55.70 -14.82
CA LEU A 8 14.33 -55.41 -14.30
C LEU A 8 14.36 -54.04 -13.63
N VAL A 9 13.73 -53.08 -14.30
CA VAL A 9 13.58 -51.68 -13.92
C VAL A 9 12.67 -51.62 -12.69
N VAL A 10 13.23 -51.29 -11.53
CA VAL A 10 12.47 -51.03 -10.30
C VAL A 10 12.06 -49.57 -10.28
N VAL A 11 10.78 -49.32 -10.57
CA VAL A 11 10.12 -48.03 -10.36
C VAL A 11 9.98 -47.85 -8.85
N PHE A 12 10.86 -47.06 -8.24
CA PHE A 12 10.72 -46.65 -6.85
C PHE A 12 9.55 -45.65 -6.73
N GLY A 13 8.41 -46.15 -6.28
CA GLY A 13 7.31 -45.32 -5.80
C GLY A 13 7.76 -44.52 -4.58
N LEU A 14 7.93 -43.22 -4.76
CA LEU A 14 8.08 -42.26 -3.67
C LEU A 14 6.74 -42.18 -2.93
N LEU A 15 6.65 -42.86 -1.79
CA LEU A 15 5.68 -42.53 -0.74
C LEU A 15 6.03 -41.13 -0.19
N ALA A 16 5.46 -40.09 -0.80
CA ALA A 16 5.42 -38.78 -0.19
C ALA A 16 4.40 -38.85 0.95
N LEU A 17 4.91 -38.75 2.18
CA LEU A 17 4.11 -38.60 3.39
C LEU A 17 3.04 -37.53 3.16
N ALA A 18 1.79 -37.91 3.40
CA ALA A 18 0.70 -36.99 3.66
C ALA A 18 1.02 -36.23 4.97
N GLY A 19 1.84 -35.19 4.85
CA GLY A 19 1.90 -34.14 5.85
C GLY A 19 0.58 -33.41 5.82
N SER A 20 -0.20 -33.53 6.88
CA SER A 20 -1.35 -32.68 7.14
C SER A 20 -0.86 -31.24 7.28
N SER A 21 -0.73 -30.55 6.14
CA SER A 21 -0.52 -29.12 6.12
C SER A 21 -1.75 -28.48 6.78
N PRO A 22 -1.60 -27.76 7.91
CA PRO A 22 -2.71 -26.97 8.41
C PRO A 22 -3.12 -26.04 7.27
N ALA A 23 -4.42 -26.04 6.97
CA ALA A 23 -5.02 -25.17 5.98
C ALA A 23 -4.48 -23.77 6.20
N ALA A 24 -3.66 -23.28 5.26
CA ALA A 24 -3.18 -21.93 5.27
C ALA A 24 -4.40 -21.02 5.45
N PRO A 25 -4.41 -20.10 6.43
CA PRO A 25 -5.50 -19.14 6.52
C PRO A 25 -5.52 -18.38 5.19
N THR A 26 -6.52 -18.65 4.36
CA THR A 26 -6.87 -17.84 3.20
C THR A 26 -7.43 -16.52 3.71
N SER A 27 -6.58 -15.69 4.32
CA SER A 27 -6.74 -14.25 4.23
C SER A 27 -6.53 -13.91 2.75
N ARG A 28 -7.60 -13.95 1.96
CA ARG A 28 -7.65 -13.13 0.75
C ARG A 28 -7.61 -11.69 1.23
N THR A 29 -6.40 -11.17 1.45
CA THR A 29 -6.17 -9.74 1.54
C THR A 29 -6.66 -9.18 0.21
N ALA A 30 -7.86 -8.62 0.20
CA ALA A 30 -8.38 -7.95 -0.98
C ALA A 30 -7.34 -6.91 -1.41
N ALA A 31 -7.03 -6.84 -2.71
CA ALA A 31 -6.10 -5.84 -3.21
C ALA A 31 -6.58 -4.44 -2.77
N PRO A 32 -5.67 -3.56 -2.33
CA PRO A 32 -6.04 -2.22 -1.88
C PRO A 32 -6.73 -1.45 -3.03
N PRO A 33 -7.69 -0.57 -2.73
CA PRO A 33 -8.44 0.17 -3.76
C PRO A 33 -7.54 1.07 -4.60
N CYS A 34 -6.44 1.54 -4.00
CA CYS A 34 -5.41 2.32 -4.66
C CYS A 34 -4.01 1.82 -4.26
N THR A 35 -3.06 1.96 -5.18
CA THR A 35 -1.64 1.82 -4.87
C THR A 35 -1.06 3.19 -4.53
N SER A 36 -0.11 3.22 -3.59
CA SER A 36 0.59 4.44 -3.17
C SER A 36 2.07 4.35 -3.45
N ALA A 37 2.66 5.42 -3.98
CA ALA A 37 4.10 5.56 -4.14
C ALA A 37 4.57 6.90 -3.54
N PHE A 38 5.68 6.87 -2.81
CA PHE A 38 6.30 8.06 -2.24
C PHE A 38 7.57 8.41 -3.01
N GLN A 39 7.77 9.71 -3.25
CA GLN A 39 8.99 10.25 -3.84
C GLN A 39 9.47 11.43 -3.03
N ARG A 40 10.74 11.44 -2.61
CA ARG A 40 11.33 12.62 -1.98
C ARG A 40 11.63 13.65 -3.06
N MET A 41 11.06 14.85 -2.91
CA MET A 41 11.28 15.98 -3.82
C MET A 41 12.42 16.87 -3.31
N THR A 42 12.45 17.12 -2.01
CA THR A 42 13.54 17.85 -1.34
C THR A 42 13.78 17.23 0.05
N SER A 43 14.78 17.73 0.78
CA SER A 43 15.03 17.28 2.17
C SER A 43 13.82 17.45 3.10
N ARG A 44 12.90 18.38 2.80
CA ARG A 44 11.70 18.66 3.59
C ARG A 44 10.40 18.34 2.88
N ARG A 45 10.41 17.93 1.61
CA ARG A 45 9.20 17.75 0.80
C ARG A 45 9.12 16.34 0.24
N LEU A 46 7.96 15.71 0.44
CA LEU A 46 7.63 14.39 -0.07
C LEU A 46 6.40 14.49 -0.97
N GLN A 47 6.48 13.92 -2.16
CA GLN A 47 5.35 13.69 -3.03
C GLN A 47 4.77 12.31 -2.76
N LEU A 48 3.45 12.22 -2.75
CA LEU A 48 2.70 10.98 -2.70
C LEU A 48 1.88 10.90 -3.99
N THR A 49 2.05 9.81 -4.73
CA THR A 49 1.24 9.47 -5.90
C THR A 49 0.31 8.33 -5.54
N LEU A 50 -0.96 8.49 -5.84
CA LEU A 50 -1.99 7.47 -5.68
C LEU A 50 -2.52 7.08 -7.05
N THR A 51 -2.63 5.78 -7.31
CA THR A 51 -3.27 5.24 -8.51
C THR A 51 -4.40 4.33 -8.06
N CYS A 52 -5.64 4.76 -8.28
CA CYS A 52 -6.83 4.04 -7.85
C CYS A 52 -7.34 3.16 -8.99
N GLN A 53 -7.57 1.87 -8.71
CA GLN A 53 -8.07 0.93 -9.71
C GLN A 53 -9.47 0.38 -9.38
N ARG A 54 -9.95 0.57 -8.15
CA ARG A 54 -11.27 0.11 -7.73
C ARG A 54 -11.93 1.10 -6.77
N ALA A 55 -13.18 1.44 -7.09
CA ALA A 55 -14.17 2.14 -6.26
C ALA A 55 -13.86 3.62 -6.00
N PRO A 56 -14.91 4.46 -5.82
CA PRO A 56 -14.72 5.88 -5.55
C PRO A 56 -14.06 6.08 -4.19
N LEU A 57 -12.75 6.29 -4.19
CA LEU A 57 -12.00 6.70 -3.01
C LEU A 57 -12.57 8.00 -2.47
N THR A 58 -12.94 8.02 -1.19
CA THR A 58 -13.55 9.20 -0.57
C THR A 58 -12.62 9.86 0.42
N ILE A 59 -11.85 9.08 1.18
CA ILE A 59 -10.86 9.60 2.11
C ILE A 59 -9.56 8.83 1.97
N VAL A 60 -8.44 9.54 1.90
CA VAL A 60 -7.12 8.95 2.16
C VAL A 60 -6.54 9.58 3.42
N LEU A 61 -5.98 8.75 4.27
CA LEU A 61 -5.30 9.14 5.48
C LEU A 61 -3.87 8.57 5.47
N VAL A 62 -2.91 9.44 5.69
CA VAL A 62 -1.47 9.15 5.64
C VAL A 62 -0.86 9.52 6.98
N GLN A 63 -0.37 8.52 7.70
CA GLN A 63 0.29 8.68 8.99
C GLN A 63 1.79 8.48 8.81
N PHE A 64 2.56 9.47 9.23
CA PHE A 64 4.01 9.40 9.23
C PHE A 64 4.54 9.03 10.63
N SER A 65 5.82 8.68 10.70
CA SER A 65 6.54 8.50 11.96
C SER A 65 6.37 9.70 12.89
N PRO A 66 6.28 9.52 14.22
CA PRO A 66 6.22 10.62 15.19
C PRO A 66 7.47 11.52 15.17
N THR A 67 8.54 11.11 14.50
CA THR A 67 9.78 11.87 14.35
C THR A 67 9.72 12.98 13.30
N VAL A 68 8.62 13.11 12.54
CA VAL A 68 8.44 14.17 11.54
C VAL A 68 7.21 15.00 11.86
N GLU A 69 7.28 16.29 11.55
CA GLU A 69 6.18 17.23 11.76
C GLU A 69 5.78 17.86 10.42
N ILE A 70 4.49 17.79 10.11
CA ILE A 70 3.88 18.34 8.89
C ILE A 70 3.70 19.84 9.06
N ARG A 71 4.21 20.61 8.11
CA ARG A 71 4.05 22.06 8.07
C ARG A 71 2.95 22.48 7.09
N THR A 72 2.99 21.93 5.88
CA THR A 72 2.01 22.24 4.84
C THR A 72 1.72 21.00 4.00
N VAL A 73 0.52 20.97 3.42
CA VAL A 73 0.10 19.92 2.49
C VAL A 73 -0.44 20.55 1.21
N THR A 74 -0.32 19.81 0.12
CA THR A 74 -0.89 20.16 -1.18
C THR A 74 -1.86 19.07 -1.59
N ARG A 75 -2.99 19.51 -2.15
CA ARG A 75 -4.07 18.63 -2.56
C ARG A 75 -3.70 17.76 -3.74
N PHE A 76 -4.24 16.54 -3.76
CA PHE A 76 -4.09 15.58 -4.86
C PHE A 76 -4.83 16.01 -6.13
N LEU A 77 -5.98 16.66 -5.96
CA LEU A 77 -6.84 17.17 -7.02
C LEU A 77 -7.39 18.54 -6.60
N PRO A 78 -7.73 19.45 -7.54
CA PRO A 78 -8.28 20.77 -7.20
C PRO A 78 -9.51 20.71 -6.30
N ALA A 79 -10.39 19.72 -6.52
CA ALA A 79 -11.62 19.50 -5.76
C ALA A 79 -11.41 18.75 -4.42
N ALA A 80 -10.19 18.28 -4.12
CA ALA A 80 -9.91 17.56 -2.89
C ALA A 80 -9.62 18.51 -1.72
N GLY A 81 -10.30 18.30 -0.60
CA GLY A 81 -10.06 19.00 0.66
C GLY A 81 -8.98 18.30 1.48
N CYS A 82 -7.74 18.81 1.42
CA CYS A 82 -6.58 18.21 2.09
C CYS A 82 -6.09 19.05 3.26
N ARG A 83 -5.77 18.40 4.38
CA ARG A 83 -5.28 19.07 5.60
C ARG A 83 -4.51 18.12 6.51
N ALA A 84 -3.66 18.69 7.36
CA ALA A 84 -3.05 17.96 8.46
C ALA A 84 -4.09 17.82 9.59
N SER A 85 -4.50 16.59 9.93
CA SER A 85 -5.38 16.35 11.09
C SER A 85 -4.62 16.40 12.40
N THR A 86 -3.35 15.99 12.38
CA THR A 86 -2.41 16.08 13.50
C THR A 86 -1.04 16.50 12.95
N PRO A 87 -0.06 16.82 13.80
CA PRO A 87 1.30 17.14 13.35
C PRO A 87 1.95 16.04 12.50
N THR A 88 1.50 14.78 12.58
CA THR A 88 2.08 13.63 11.87
C THR A 88 1.12 12.96 10.89
N THR A 89 -0.12 13.45 10.80
CA THR A 89 -1.18 12.84 9.99
C THR A 89 -1.73 13.83 8.97
N TRP A 90 -1.64 13.44 7.71
CA TRP A 90 -2.25 14.14 6.59
C TRP A 90 -3.46 13.35 6.10
N TYR A 91 -4.57 14.02 5.82
CA TYR A 91 -5.69 13.40 5.13
C TYR A 91 -6.24 14.28 4.01
N CYS A 92 -6.93 13.64 3.08
CA CYS A 92 -7.66 14.29 1.99
C CYS A 92 -9.04 13.69 1.84
N LEU A 93 -10.03 14.57 1.66
CA LEU A 93 -11.42 14.25 1.36
C LEU A 93 -11.69 14.52 -0.13
N PHE A 94 -12.32 13.56 -0.79
CA PHE A 94 -12.75 13.64 -2.19
C PHE A 94 -14.28 13.61 -2.22
N ALA A 95 -14.91 14.80 -2.20
CA ALA A 95 -16.36 14.92 -2.05
C ALA A 95 -17.16 14.19 -3.15
N THR A 96 -16.61 14.16 -4.37
CA THR A 96 -17.22 13.49 -5.53
C THR A 96 -16.68 12.08 -5.77
N GLY A 97 -15.83 11.58 -4.87
CA GLY A 97 -15.03 10.39 -5.12
C GLY A 97 -13.93 10.62 -6.16
N VAL A 98 -13.09 9.60 -6.33
CA VAL A 98 -12.05 9.54 -7.35
C VAL A 98 -12.47 8.52 -8.42
N PRO A 99 -12.46 8.88 -9.72
CA PRO A 99 -12.73 7.91 -10.79
C PRO A 99 -11.67 6.80 -10.87
N ASP A 100 -12.08 5.59 -11.23
CA ASP A 100 -11.17 4.47 -11.47
C ASP A 100 -10.13 4.80 -12.56
N GLY A 101 -8.92 4.27 -12.41
CA GLY A 101 -7.79 4.54 -13.29
C GLY A 101 -7.13 5.90 -13.09
N THR A 102 -7.66 6.76 -12.20
CA THR A 102 -7.09 8.07 -11.95
C THR A 102 -5.78 7.97 -11.18
N THR A 103 -4.72 8.55 -11.74
CA THR A 103 -3.47 8.81 -11.02
C THR A 103 -3.48 10.25 -10.54
N MET A 104 -3.20 10.44 -9.26
CA MET A 104 -3.17 11.76 -8.63
C MET A 104 -1.92 11.93 -7.78
N SER A 105 -1.46 13.16 -7.63
CA SER A 105 -0.27 13.47 -6.84
C SER A 105 -0.53 14.64 -5.91
N GLY A 106 -0.20 14.43 -4.64
CA GLY A 106 -0.17 15.47 -3.61
C GLY A 106 1.24 15.55 -3.04
N SER A 107 1.52 16.59 -2.27
CA SER A 107 2.79 16.65 -1.55
C SER A 107 2.63 17.19 -0.14
N VAL A 108 3.50 16.73 0.74
CA VAL A 108 3.61 17.19 2.12
C VAL A 108 4.97 17.83 2.31
N THR A 109 5.00 18.97 3.02
CA THR A 109 6.22 19.63 3.45
C THR A 109 6.32 19.55 4.97
N PHE A 110 7.45 19.09 5.46
CA PHE A 110 7.74 18.94 6.88
C PHE A 110 8.42 20.20 7.45
N ALA A 111 8.30 20.39 8.76
CA ALA A 111 8.92 21.49 9.49
C ALA A 111 10.46 21.41 9.44
N ALA A 112 10.98 20.19 9.57
CA ALA A 112 12.41 19.88 9.52
C ALA A 112 12.75 18.94 8.35
N ALA A 113 14.05 18.77 8.08
CA ALA A 113 14.51 17.79 7.11
C ALA A 113 14.15 16.37 7.56
N MET A 114 13.62 15.57 6.63
CA MET A 114 13.35 14.17 6.89
C MET A 114 14.66 13.41 7.18
N PRO A 115 14.65 12.41 8.08
CA PRO A 115 15.79 11.53 8.30
C PRO A 115 16.27 10.89 7.00
N ARG A 116 17.58 10.62 6.89
CA ARG A 116 18.15 9.92 5.72
C ARG A 116 17.91 8.41 5.75
N ALA A 117 17.45 7.86 6.88
CA ALA A 117 17.06 6.47 7.00
C ALA A 117 15.73 6.19 6.29
N VAL A 118 15.49 4.93 5.92
CA VAL A 118 14.20 4.47 5.42
C VAL A 118 13.13 4.83 6.45
N GLN A 119 12.06 5.47 5.99
CA GLN A 119 10.90 5.83 6.79
C GLN A 119 9.71 4.99 6.33
N HIS A 120 8.79 4.72 7.23
CA HIS A 120 7.52 4.08 6.90
C HIS A 120 6.38 5.08 7.09
N ALA A 121 5.41 5.01 6.19
CA ALA A 121 4.11 5.65 6.38
C ALA A 121 3.02 4.59 6.37
N ARG A 122 1.97 4.84 7.14
CA ARG A 122 0.74 4.04 7.11
C ARG A 122 -0.28 4.79 6.25
N VAL A 123 -0.75 4.15 5.19
CA VAL A 123 -1.74 4.72 4.28
C VAL A 123 -3.04 3.93 4.43
N VAL A 124 -4.12 4.66 4.75
CA VAL A 124 -5.45 4.10 4.96
C VAL A 124 -6.40 4.75 3.96
N PHE A 125 -7.15 3.92 3.24
CA PHE A 125 -8.16 4.36 2.30
C PHE A 125 -9.54 4.13 2.92
N TYR A 126 -10.46 5.06 2.71
CA TYR A 126 -11.88 4.90 3.02
C TYR A 126 -12.68 5.05 1.74
N LEU A 127 -13.61 4.12 1.55
CA LEU A 127 -14.51 4.09 0.41
C LEU A 127 -15.91 4.46 0.88
N GLN A 128 -16.68 5.06 0.00
CA GLN A 128 -18.12 5.22 0.21
C GLN A 128 -18.80 3.87 -0.05
N ASP A 129 -19.56 3.37 0.93
CA ASP A 129 -20.44 2.23 0.67
C ASP A 129 -21.58 2.69 -0.24
N SER A 130 -21.67 2.06 -1.41
CA SER A 130 -22.69 2.34 -2.44
C SER A 130 -24.13 2.17 -1.95
N GLY A 131 -24.37 1.54 -0.79
CA GLY A 131 -25.72 1.28 -0.28
C GLY A 131 -26.28 2.30 0.73
N ASN A 132 -25.45 2.86 1.63
CA ASN A 132 -25.97 3.49 2.86
C ASN A 132 -25.35 4.84 3.26
N GLY A 133 -24.48 5.44 2.42
CA GLY A 133 -23.82 6.72 2.75
C GLY A 133 -22.84 6.64 3.93
N ASN A 134 -22.58 5.44 4.44
CA ASN A 134 -21.58 5.18 5.47
C ASN A 134 -20.19 5.05 4.83
N TYR A 135 -19.17 5.59 5.51
CA TYR A 135 -17.78 5.39 5.14
C TYR A 135 -17.31 4.06 5.71
N VAL A 136 -16.98 3.13 4.84
CA VAL A 136 -16.37 1.87 5.25
C VAL A 136 -14.88 2.04 4.98
N ALA A 137 -14.06 1.87 6.02
CA ALA A 137 -12.67 1.53 5.77
C ALA A 137 -12.72 0.15 5.11
N PRO A 138 -12.45 -0.02 3.80
CA PRO A 138 -12.10 -1.34 3.32
C PRO A 138 -11.02 -1.86 4.26
N GLY A 139 -11.07 -3.13 4.65
CA GLY A 139 -10.08 -3.77 5.50
C GLY A 139 -8.65 -3.82 4.92
N THR A 140 -8.29 -2.88 4.04
CA THR A 140 -6.98 -2.69 3.44
C THR A 140 -6.30 -1.48 4.07
N GLU A 141 -5.74 -1.73 5.24
CA GLU A 141 -4.68 -0.92 5.80
C GLU A 141 -3.38 -1.27 5.09
N LEU A 142 -2.78 -0.32 4.35
CA LEU A 142 -1.41 -0.51 3.88
C LEU A 142 -0.47 -0.13 5.02
N VAL A 143 -0.17 -1.12 5.86
CA VAL A 143 0.81 -0.98 6.94
C VAL A 143 2.21 -1.02 6.36
N GLY A 144 3.01 -0.01 6.68
CA GLY A 144 4.44 -0.05 6.44
C GLY A 144 4.86 0.24 5.00
N VAL A 145 4.08 1.01 4.23
CA VAL A 145 4.49 1.46 2.89
C VAL A 145 5.85 2.13 3.01
N PRO A 146 6.92 1.54 2.44
CA PRO A 146 8.25 2.11 2.56
C PRO A 146 8.25 3.43 1.80
N ILE A 147 8.73 4.47 2.46
CA ILE A 147 9.07 5.71 1.79
C ILE A 147 10.41 5.46 1.11
N THR A 148 10.36 4.85 -0.08
CA THR A 148 11.55 4.64 -0.90
C THR A 148 11.96 5.97 -1.49
N VAL A 149 12.92 6.60 -0.84
CA VAL A 149 13.52 7.84 -1.29
C VAL A 149 14.47 7.50 -2.42
N PHE A 150 13.99 7.51 -3.67
CA PHE A 150 14.90 7.63 -4.80
C PHE A 150 15.53 9.01 -4.72
N ALA A 151 16.78 9.06 -4.28
CA ALA A 151 17.59 10.25 -4.41
C ALA A 151 17.81 10.46 -5.90
N ASN A 152 17.05 11.38 -6.51
CA ASN A 152 17.48 12.02 -7.74
C ASN A 152 18.69 12.88 -7.34
N TYR A 153 19.88 12.32 -7.55
CA TYR A 153 21.13 13.06 -7.57
C TYR A 153 21.26 13.78 -8.91
#